data_AF-A0A7C6TP12-F1
#
_entry.id   AF-A0A7C6TP12-F1
#
_cell.length_a   1.000
_cell.length_b   1.000
_cell.length_c   1.000
_cell.angle_alpha   90.00
_cell.angle_beta   90.00
_cell.angle_gamma   90.00
#
_symmetry.space_group_name_H-M   'P 1'
#
loop_
_entity.id
_entity.type
_entity.pdbx_description
1 polymer ?
#
loop_
_entity_poly.entity_id
_entity_poly.type
_entity_poly.pdbx_seq_one_letter_code
_entity_poly.pdbx_strand_id
1 'polypeptide(L)'
;MRAYDTRNNNYENSEIRAWLNDQFIETAFNSAQKNFIPETLVDNSAESTGIANNPYICEDTSDKTFLLSYKEAFQDGCFNSNVERKITDYTKALKACEENGYGSIWLRSPDNNNVNTILISVTGAKSTSNITFKARGIVPALTINLA
;
A
#
# COMPACT_ATOMS: atom_id res chain seq x y z
N MET A 1 8.47 -8.19 9.61
CA MET A 1 8.39 -7.66 8.23
C MET A 1 7.54 -8.62 7.40
N ARG A 2 6.55 -8.13 6.65
CA ARG A 2 5.58 -8.93 5.90
C ARG A 2 5.87 -8.86 4.40
N ALA A 3 5.67 -9.97 3.70
CA ALA A 3 5.63 -9.96 2.24
C ALA A 3 4.33 -9.30 1.77
N TYR A 4 4.29 -8.90 0.50
CA TYR A 4 3.06 -8.45 -0.14
C TYR A 4 2.09 -9.64 -0.32
N ASP A 5 2.62 -10.72 -0.90
CA ASP A 5 1.96 -12.01 -1.08
C ASP A 5 3.03 -13.10 -1.33
N THR A 6 2.60 -14.35 -1.50
CA THR A 6 3.45 -15.50 -1.83
C THR A 6 3.25 -16.02 -3.26
N ARG A 7 2.17 -15.64 -3.96
CA ARG A 7 1.77 -16.22 -5.25
C ARG A 7 1.80 -15.23 -6.41
N ASN A 8 1.10 -14.10 -6.28
CA ASN A 8 0.99 -13.11 -7.33
C ASN A 8 0.75 -11.70 -6.76
N ASN A 9 0.77 -10.70 -7.63
CA ASN A 9 0.60 -9.29 -7.29
C ASN A 9 -0.88 -8.83 -7.25
N ASN A 10 -1.85 -9.75 -7.26
CA ASN A 10 -3.26 -9.42 -7.19
C ASN A 10 -3.61 -8.85 -5.80
N TYR A 11 -3.97 -7.57 -5.74
CA TYR A 11 -4.20 -6.87 -4.47
C TYR A 11 -5.44 -7.40 -3.74
N GLU A 12 -6.55 -7.63 -4.46
CA GLU A 12 -7.81 -8.14 -3.91
C GLU A 12 -7.61 -9.40 -3.05
N ASN A 13 -6.79 -10.33 -3.55
CA ASN A 13 -6.51 -11.63 -2.93
C ASN A 13 -5.21 -11.65 -2.10
N SER A 14 -4.59 -10.49 -1.89
CA SER A 14 -3.26 -10.43 -1.27
C SER A 14 -3.27 -10.63 0.24
N GLU A 15 -2.23 -11.31 0.76
CA GLU A 15 -1.99 -11.42 2.20
C GLU A 15 -1.86 -10.04 2.87
N ILE A 16 -1.29 -9.04 2.17
CA ILE A 16 -1.15 -7.68 2.70
C ILE A 16 -2.50 -6.98 2.87
N ARG A 17 -3.44 -7.14 1.93
CA ARG A 17 -4.80 -6.56 2.05
C ARG A 17 -5.57 -7.19 3.21
N ALA A 18 -5.52 -8.51 3.34
CA ALA A 18 -6.14 -9.21 4.47
C ALA A 18 -5.57 -8.72 5.80
N TRP A 19 -4.24 -8.61 5.90
CA TRP A 19 -3.60 -8.11 7.11
C TRP A 19 -4.03 -6.68 7.47
N LEU A 20 -4.14 -5.78 6.48
CA LEU A 20 -4.58 -4.40 6.65
C LEU A 20 -6.00 -4.33 7.23
N ASN A 21 -6.94 -5.05 6.63
CA ASN A 21 -8.36 -4.96 6.97
C ASN A 21 -8.79 -5.84 8.16
N ASP A 22 -7.93 -6.76 8.62
CA ASP A 22 -8.19 -7.59 9.79
C ASP A 22 -7.30 -7.19 10.97
N GLN A 23 -6.03 -7.59 10.95
CA GLN A 23 -5.16 -7.48 12.12
C GLN A 23 -4.72 -6.05 12.38
N PHE A 24 -4.38 -5.30 11.33
CA PHE A 24 -3.89 -3.93 11.48
C PHE A 24 -4.99 -3.00 12.02
N ILE A 25 -6.18 -2.98 11.40
CA ILE A 25 -7.26 -2.10 11.85
C ILE A 25 -7.65 -2.37 13.31
N GLU A 26 -7.72 -3.64 13.71
CA GLU A 26 -8.07 -4.04 15.08
C GLU A 26 -7.00 -3.69 16.12
N THR A 27 -5.73 -3.68 15.70
CA THR A 27 -4.61 -3.34 16.60
C THR A 27 -4.36 -1.83 16.69
N ALA A 28 -4.49 -1.12 15.56
CA ALA A 28 -4.12 0.28 15.45
C ALA A 28 -5.21 1.23 15.97
N PHE A 29 -6.48 0.81 15.94
CA PHE A 29 -7.62 1.66 16.27
C PHE A 29 -8.53 1.00 17.30
N ASN A 30 -8.92 1.77 18.32
CA ASN A 30 -9.93 1.33 19.27
C ASN A 30 -11.35 1.38 18.66
N SER A 31 -12.34 0.82 19.37
CA SER A 31 -13.72 0.75 18.89
C SER A 31 -14.33 2.11 18.53
N ALA A 32 -14.04 3.16 19.30
CA ALA A 32 -14.57 4.50 19.03
C ALA A 32 -13.93 5.11 17.76
N GLN A 33 -12.63 4.91 17.56
CA GLN A 33 -11.93 5.39 16.36
C GLN A 33 -12.40 4.66 15.10
N LYS A 34 -12.64 3.35 15.18
CA LYS A 34 -13.13 2.55 14.04
C LYS A 34 -14.49 3.02 13.52
N ASN A 35 -15.31 3.68 14.33
CA ASN A 35 -16.59 4.25 13.88
C ASN A 35 -16.43 5.42 12.90
N PHE A 36 -15.26 6.07 12.86
CA PHE A 36 -14.95 7.16 11.94
C PHE A 36 -14.26 6.68 10.66
N ILE A 37 -14.02 5.38 10.51
CA ILE A 37 -13.31 4.77 9.38
C ILE A 37 -14.34 3.98 8.55
N PRO A 38 -14.97 4.61 7.55
CA PRO A 38 -15.86 3.91 6.64
C PRO A 38 -15.07 2.91 5.78
N GLU A 39 -15.80 2.01 5.12
CA GLU A 39 -15.22 1.31 3.96
C GLU A 39 -15.14 2.28 2.77
N THR A 40 -14.01 2.22 2.08
CA THR A 40 -13.73 3.01 0.88
C THR A 40 -13.72 2.07 -0.32
N LEU A 41 -14.40 2.48 -1.40
CA LEU A 41 -14.25 1.82 -2.70
C LEU A 41 -12.87 2.18 -3.26
N VAL A 42 -12.02 1.17 -3.39
CA VAL A 42 -10.64 1.28 -3.85
C VAL A 42 -10.55 0.83 -5.31
N ASP A 43 -10.20 1.78 -6.18
CA ASP A 43 -9.95 1.53 -7.61
C ASP A 43 -8.65 0.72 -7.79
N ASN A 44 -8.79 -0.46 -8.41
CA ASN A 44 -7.73 -1.38 -8.80
C ASN A 44 -7.64 -1.57 -10.32
N SER A 45 -8.37 -0.75 -11.09
CA SER A 45 -8.35 -0.75 -12.55
C SER A 45 -6.99 -0.33 -13.11
N ALA A 46 -6.84 -0.46 -14.43
CA ALA A 46 -5.61 -0.07 -15.13
C ALA A 46 -5.25 1.41 -14.92
N GLU A 47 -6.25 2.29 -14.74
CA GLU A 47 -6.05 3.72 -14.50
C GLU A 47 -5.28 3.98 -13.20
N SER A 48 -5.54 3.19 -12.16
CA SER A 48 -4.84 3.29 -10.88
C SER A 48 -3.34 2.95 -10.98
N THR A 49 -2.94 2.16 -11.97
CA THR A 49 -1.59 1.54 -12.02
C THR A 49 -0.52 2.40 -12.70
N GLY A 50 -0.92 3.38 -13.49
CA GLY A 50 0.00 4.13 -14.37
C GLY A 50 0.63 3.29 -15.49
N ILE A 51 0.08 2.09 -15.77
CA ILE A 51 0.48 1.22 -16.87
C ILE A 51 -0.77 0.99 -17.74
N ALA A 52 -0.75 1.51 -18.96
CA ALA A 52 -1.86 1.32 -19.91
C ALA A 52 -2.05 -0.18 -20.21
N ASN A 53 -3.30 -0.65 -20.18
CA ASN A 53 -3.67 -2.05 -20.43
C ASN A 53 -2.91 -3.06 -19.55
N ASN A 54 -2.69 -2.73 -18.27
CA ASN A 54 -2.03 -3.64 -17.34
C ASN A 54 -2.82 -4.95 -17.19
N PRO A 55 -2.24 -6.12 -17.55
CA PRO A 55 -2.98 -7.39 -17.53
C PRO A 55 -3.11 -8.00 -16.13
N TYR A 56 -2.51 -7.40 -15.10
CA TYR A 56 -2.49 -7.92 -13.73
C TYR A 56 -3.36 -7.13 -12.76
N ILE A 57 -4.26 -6.28 -13.27
CA ILE A 57 -5.30 -5.64 -12.48
C ILE A 57 -6.20 -6.68 -11.80
N CYS A 58 -6.92 -6.25 -10.77
CA CYS A 58 -7.96 -7.04 -10.11
C CYS A 58 -9.24 -6.21 -10.00
N GLU A 59 -10.30 -6.83 -9.48
CA GLU A 59 -11.54 -6.11 -9.19
C GLU A 59 -11.31 -5.05 -8.11
N ASP A 60 -12.15 -4.01 -8.14
CA ASP A 60 -12.17 -2.98 -7.11
C ASP A 60 -12.58 -3.59 -5.77
N THR A 61 -12.04 -3.03 -4.68
CA THR A 61 -12.25 -3.57 -3.32
C THR A 61 -12.97 -2.57 -2.42
N SER A 62 -13.69 -3.08 -1.41
CA SER A 62 -14.21 -2.27 -0.31
C SER A 62 -13.29 -2.46 0.90
N ASP A 63 -12.51 -1.44 1.25
CA ASP A 63 -11.45 -1.52 2.25
C ASP A 63 -11.59 -0.42 3.31
N LYS A 64 -11.41 -0.76 4.58
CA LYS A 64 -11.26 0.24 5.66
C LYS A 64 -9.86 0.85 5.68
N THR A 65 -8.86 0.03 5.35
CA THR A 65 -7.47 0.47 5.19
C THR A 65 -6.88 -0.20 3.97
N PHE A 66 -6.07 0.54 3.22
CA PHE A 66 -5.53 0.09 1.95
C PHE A 66 -4.10 0.62 1.74
N LEU A 67 -3.40 0.08 0.75
CA LEU A 67 -2.18 0.71 0.24
C LEU A 67 -2.55 1.68 -0.87
N LEU A 68 -1.84 2.79 -0.99
CA LEU A 68 -2.03 3.72 -2.10
C LEU A 68 -1.74 3.07 -3.47
N SER A 69 -2.39 3.55 -4.52
CA SER A 69 -2.07 3.18 -5.90
C SER A 69 -0.93 4.04 -6.43
N TYR A 70 -0.42 3.69 -7.60
CA TYR A 70 0.49 4.56 -8.34
C TYR A 70 -0.14 5.93 -8.61
N LYS A 71 -1.40 5.96 -9.08
CA LYS A 71 -2.11 7.20 -9.37
C LYS A 71 -2.22 8.07 -8.12
N GLU A 72 -2.68 7.53 -7.01
CA GLU A 72 -2.79 8.28 -5.76
C GLU A 72 -1.44 8.78 -5.25
N ALA A 73 -0.42 7.91 -5.31
CA ALA A 73 0.91 8.22 -4.80
C ALA A 73 1.65 9.29 -5.62
N PHE A 74 1.49 9.30 -6.94
CA PHE A 74 2.30 10.11 -7.86
C PHE A 74 1.52 11.17 -8.64
N GLN A 75 0.20 11.08 -8.73
CA GLN A 75 -0.62 11.96 -9.56
C GLN A 75 -1.64 12.76 -8.72
N ASP A 76 -2.29 12.13 -7.74
CA ASP A 76 -3.32 12.80 -6.94
C ASP A 76 -2.75 13.55 -5.72
N GLY A 77 -1.44 13.51 -5.52
CA GLY A 77 -0.77 14.26 -4.46
C GLY A 77 -0.96 13.69 -3.06
N CYS A 78 -1.19 12.39 -2.91
CA CYS A 78 -1.23 11.77 -1.57
C CYS A 78 0.16 11.70 -0.90
N PHE A 79 1.24 11.98 -1.63
CA PHE A 79 2.60 12.18 -1.12
C PHE A 79 3.19 13.51 -1.66
N ASN A 80 2.77 14.62 -1.06
CA ASN A 80 3.18 15.98 -1.42
C ASN A 80 4.56 16.37 -0.87
N SER A 81 5.12 15.62 0.08
CA SER A 81 6.47 15.88 0.57
C SER A 81 7.26 14.61 0.87
N ASN A 82 8.60 14.72 0.87
CA ASN A 82 9.45 13.63 1.33
C ASN A 82 9.15 13.25 2.79
N VAL A 83 8.72 14.19 3.65
CA VAL A 83 8.44 13.91 5.07
C VAL A 83 7.30 12.89 5.25
N GLU A 84 6.31 12.91 4.37
CA GLU A 84 5.19 11.96 4.37
C GLU A 84 5.62 10.53 3.95
N ARG A 85 6.82 10.40 3.35
CA ARG A 85 7.40 9.12 2.90
C ARG A 85 8.29 8.46 3.95
N LYS A 86 8.44 9.06 5.14
CA LYS A 86 9.19 8.42 6.23
C LYS A 86 8.47 7.15 6.63
N ILE A 87 9.23 6.06 6.74
CA ILE A 87 8.66 4.81 7.21
C ILE A 87 8.23 4.94 8.66
N THR A 88 7.06 4.36 8.97
CA THR A 88 6.47 4.39 10.31
C THR A 88 7.41 3.73 11.34
N ASP A 89 7.26 4.08 12.61
CA ASP A 89 8.03 3.42 13.68
C ASP A 89 7.74 1.91 13.74
N TYR A 90 6.52 1.50 13.36
CA TYR A 90 6.18 0.11 13.10
C TYR A 90 7.08 -0.54 12.04
N THR A 91 7.31 0.15 10.92
CA THR A 91 8.16 -0.32 9.83
C THR A 91 9.64 -0.40 10.25
N LYS A 92 10.12 0.57 11.03
CA LYS A 92 11.49 0.56 11.60
C LYS A 92 11.69 -0.60 12.57
N ALA A 93 10.73 -0.84 13.47
CA ALA A 93 10.76 -1.95 14.42
C ALA A 93 10.83 -3.32 13.71
N LEU A 94 10.30 -3.39 12.49
CA LEU A 94 10.34 -4.60 11.67
C LEU A 94 11.59 -4.75 10.79
N LYS A 95 12.58 -3.84 10.90
CA LYS A 95 13.87 -3.83 10.18
C LYS A 95 13.77 -3.63 8.66
N ALA A 96 12.84 -2.80 8.20
CA ALA A 96 12.74 -2.45 6.78
C ALA A 96 14.06 -1.85 6.26
N CYS A 97 14.36 -2.09 4.98
CA CYS A 97 15.46 -1.40 4.32
C CYS A 97 15.14 0.09 4.29
N GLU A 98 15.93 0.88 5.03
CA GLU A 98 15.82 2.33 5.06
C GLU A 98 17.15 3.04 4.81
N GLU A 99 17.04 4.26 4.30
CA GLU A 99 18.11 5.25 4.23
C GLU A 99 17.57 6.57 4.81
N ASN A 100 18.19 7.09 5.87
CA ASN A 100 17.80 8.35 6.52
C ASN A 100 16.31 8.46 6.95
N GLY A 101 15.68 7.35 7.36
CA GLY A 101 14.26 7.33 7.72
C GLY A 101 13.30 6.99 6.57
N TYR A 102 13.82 6.80 5.36
CA TYR A 102 13.05 6.51 4.15
C TYR A 102 13.26 5.07 3.71
N GLY A 103 12.19 4.30 3.66
CA GLY A 103 12.20 2.95 3.12
C GLY A 103 11.48 2.86 1.79
N SER A 104 11.70 1.76 1.08
CA SER A 104 10.91 1.47 -0.12
C SER A 104 9.51 1.02 0.28
N ILE A 105 8.45 1.71 -0.12
CA ILE A 105 7.07 1.50 0.34
C ILE A 105 6.24 0.82 -0.74
N TRP A 106 5.54 -0.26 -0.37
CA TRP A 106 4.62 -0.94 -1.28
C TRP A 106 3.43 -0.07 -1.68
N LEU A 107 3.06 -0.15 -2.96
CA LEU A 107 1.77 0.29 -3.48
C LEU A 107 0.91 -0.94 -3.82
N ARG A 108 -0.41 -0.76 -3.91
CA ARG A 108 -1.31 -1.84 -4.36
C ARG A 108 -1.25 -2.10 -5.87
N SER A 109 -0.73 -1.14 -6.63
CA SER A 109 -0.71 -1.22 -8.09
C SER A 109 0.27 -2.31 -8.58
N PRO A 110 -0.21 -3.32 -9.32
CA PRO A 110 0.65 -4.37 -9.87
C PRO A 110 1.59 -3.81 -10.94
N ASP A 111 2.78 -4.40 -11.05
CA ASP A 111 3.65 -4.23 -12.21
C ASP A 111 3.10 -5.00 -13.42
N ASN A 112 3.70 -4.82 -14.61
CA ASN A 112 3.39 -5.63 -15.80
C ASN A 112 3.99 -7.05 -15.75
N ASN A 113 4.29 -7.56 -14.55
CA ASN A 113 4.79 -8.88 -14.25
C ASN A 113 4.03 -9.41 -13.02
N ASN A 114 3.48 -10.61 -13.11
CA ASN A 114 2.60 -11.22 -12.10
C ASN A 114 3.19 -11.40 -10.70
N VAL A 115 4.51 -11.28 -10.52
CA VAL A 115 5.19 -11.42 -9.21
C VAL A 115 5.82 -10.12 -8.71
N ASN A 116 5.58 -9.00 -9.37
CA ASN A 116 6.08 -7.69 -8.97
C ASN A 116 4.91 -6.72 -8.69
N THR A 117 5.10 -5.85 -7.71
CA THR A 117 4.23 -4.69 -7.49
C THR A 117 5.03 -3.40 -7.58
N ILE A 118 4.35 -2.30 -7.85
CA ILE A 118 4.93 -0.96 -7.86
C ILE A 118 5.22 -0.54 -6.41
N LEU A 119 6.32 0.19 -6.24
CA LEU A 119 6.70 0.77 -4.96
C LEU A 119 7.22 2.20 -5.14
N ILE A 120 7.25 2.93 -4.04
CA ILE A 120 7.99 4.19 -3.91
C ILE A 120 9.36 3.84 -3.35
N SER A 121 10.44 4.16 -4.07
CA SER A 121 11.82 3.89 -3.64
C SER A 121 12.21 4.76 -2.45
N VAL A 122 13.37 4.47 -1.84
CA VAL A 122 13.97 5.31 -0.78
C VAL A 122 14.19 6.76 -1.22
N THR A 123 14.33 7.01 -2.53
CA THR A 123 14.47 8.35 -3.11
C THR A 123 13.14 9.01 -3.47
N GLY A 124 12.02 8.31 -3.27
CA GLY A 124 10.69 8.80 -3.62
C GLY A 124 10.30 8.58 -5.09
N ALA A 125 11.09 7.82 -5.85
CA ALA A 125 10.81 7.51 -7.25
C ALA A 125 9.96 6.25 -7.42
N LYS A 126 9.25 6.13 -8.54
CA LYS A 126 8.61 4.87 -8.95
C LYS A 126 9.67 3.78 -9.10
N SER A 127 9.44 2.61 -8.51
CA SER A 127 10.22 1.40 -8.73
C SER A 127 9.31 0.16 -8.62
N THR A 128 9.89 -1.04 -8.71
CA THR A 128 9.18 -2.31 -8.56
C THR A 128 9.96 -3.25 -7.66
N SER A 129 9.27 -4.22 -7.05
CA SER A 129 9.94 -5.29 -6.31
C SER A 129 9.09 -6.55 -6.29
N ASN A 130 9.76 -7.68 -6.11
CA ASN A 130 9.11 -8.98 -5.99
C ASN A 130 8.23 -9.04 -4.74
N ILE A 131 7.02 -9.55 -4.88
CA ILE A 131 5.99 -9.63 -3.82
C ILE A 131 6.45 -10.39 -2.57
N THR A 132 7.39 -11.33 -2.72
CA THR A 132 7.87 -12.16 -1.59
C THR A 132 8.87 -11.41 -0.71
N PHE A 133 9.37 -10.25 -1.15
CA PHE A 133 10.35 -9.47 -0.40
C PHE A 133 9.70 -8.83 0.82
N LYS A 134 10.18 -9.23 1.99
CA LYS A 134 9.65 -8.75 3.26
C LYS A 134 10.22 -7.38 3.64
N ALA A 135 11.29 -6.92 2.98
CA ALA A 135 12.08 -5.75 3.37
C ALA A 135 11.58 -4.41 2.83
N ARG A 136 10.27 -4.29 2.62
CA ARG A 136 9.61 -3.07 2.17
C ARG A 136 8.72 -2.52 3.28
N GLY A 137 8.62 -1.20 3.30
CA GLY A 137 7.73 -0.47 4.18
C GLY A 137 6.27 -0.61 3.78
N ILE A 138 5.41 -0.47 4.78
CA ILE A 138 3.97 -0.46 4.62
C ILE A 138 3.48 0.86 5.18
N VAL A 139 2.80 1.65 4.34
CA VAL A 139 2.14 2.90 4.74
C VAL A 139 0.65 2.72 4.46
N PRO A 140 -0.14 2.33 5.48
CA PRO A 140 -1.58 2.22 5.36
C PRO A 140 -2.21 3.59 5.10
N ALA A 141 -3.14 3.63 4.15
CA ALA A 141 -4.04 4.75 3.89
C ALA A 141 -5.47 4.38 4.31
N LEU A 142 -6.26 5.39 4.66
CA LEU A 142 -7.66 5.24 5.02
C LEU A 142 -8.40 6.56 4.79
N THR A 143 -9.72 6.47 4.67
CA THR A 143 -10.61 7.63 4.65
C THR A 143 -11.16 7.85 6.06
N ILE A 144 -11.28 9.10 6.49
CA ILE A 144 -11.92 9.45 7.76
C ILE A 144 -13.20 10.22 7.45
N ASN A 145 -14.31 9.78 8.05
CA ASN A 145 -15.54 10.56 8.05
C ASN A 145 -15.55 11.48 9.28
N LEU A 146 -15.23 12.76 9.07
CA LEU A 146 -15.38 13.80 10.08
C LEU A 146 -16.78 14.38 9.90
N ALA A 147 -17.73 13.89 10.71
CA ALA A 147 -19.08 14.44 10.78
C ALA A 147 -19.07 15.94 11.09
#